data_AF-A0A2B9DJA5-F1
#
_entry.id   AF-A0A2B9DJA5-F1
#
_cell.length_a   1.000
_cell.length_b   1.000
_cell.length_c   1.000
_cell.angle_alpha   90.00
_cell.angle_beta   90.00
_cell.angle_gamma   90.00
#
_symmetry.space_group_name_H-M   'P 1'
#
loop_
_entity.id
_entity.type
_entity.pdbx_description
1 polymer ?
#
loop_
_entity_poly.entity_id
_entity_poly.type
_entity_poly.pdbx_seq_one_letter_code
_entity_poly.pdbx_strand_id
1 'polypeptide(L)'
;MFNNREMIEKSKIIMAYSDLFQTNKRKKEDIISIIKSLGLKKSLILVSQFSTMDYKQSMILKNEYLRSFNKYISAEKLKEAKSQYIFSPQSLLNLYKWLLSYGELNDEALTPIEGKDILQLLHLELITADYLDEKDLNLSTYLLQNLFFSKKRDMGNDILRAFYIYTELSKKEELYDKNEFVDFNTEFEKRYGYTIKEYLAVCFGLYTTMKKDKIELSISWANEIDNYFSNSLLKDVAPKIIDDLMTDISSLCTWSKKTIDNQWDYSAFLNRPLLEVEKGKFIAFNKDGLENAIYMGLFHKIRECYPKEDTKFISFLGRPFEKYVEILVEKSISQAKIPYQLIPEFVYEKNGNKRSSDLYIKEGNNLIIIEVKNAKPTVKTTYQGDEESINRDLQKLFISPLLQEDKAYKAILNSNFREVFDGVTNIYIITLNNENIPPVWSLYDKVYKEVDGKLHPNVRGFFNFSIDEFEVFCNLITRRRPIFRVLNHLVSLKNISPLIDMLRSSSLPVKRTEWLNLQLKESLSQIINMNFKMKDGKGL
;
A
#
# COMPACT_ATOMS: atom_id res chain seq x y z
N MET A 1 -3.22 11.39 26.36
CA MET A 1 -2.91 11.72 24.96
C MET A 1 -1.65 10.96 24.64
N PHE A 2 -1.70 10.02 23.70
CA PHE A 2 -0.52 9.25 23.35
C PHE A 2 0.52 10.18 22.72
N ASN A 3 1.60 10.42 23.45
CA ASN A 3 2.79 11.05 22.91
C ASN A 3 3.47 10.03 21.98
N ASN A 4 4.13 10.47 20.90
CA ASN A 4 4.87 9.64 19.95
C ASN A 4 5.75 8.55 20.63
N ARG A 5 6.23 8.80 21.87
CA ARG A 5 6.94 7.82 22.72
C ARG A 5 6.16 6.53 23.00
N GLU A 6 4.87 6.59 23.32
CA GLU A 6 4.07 5.39 23.63
C GLU A 6 3.84 4.51 22.37
N MET A 7 3.90 5.09 21.16
CA MET A 7 3.88 4.31 19.91
C MET A 7 5.19 3.52 19.72
N ILE A 8 6.32 4.12 20.08
CA ILE A 8 7.65 3.46 20.01
C ILE A 8 7.69 2.28 21.00
N GLU A 9 7.20 2.46 22.22
CA GLU A 9 7.18 1.40 23.25
C GLU A 9 6.36 0.16 22.85
N LYS A 10 5.40 0.31 21.93
CA LYS A 10 4.58 -0.78 21.39
C LYS A 10 5.10 -1.35 20.07
N SER A 11 6.19 -0.80 19.53
CA SER A 11 6.77 -1.26 18.28
C SER A 11 7.46 -2.62 18.44
N LYS A 12 7.47 -3.40 17.35
CA LYS A 12 8.18 -4.68 17.32
C LYS A 12 9.64 -4.42 17.01
N ILE A 13 10.53 -4.94 17.84
CA ILE A 13 11.97 -4.71 17.71
C ILE A 13 12.58 -5.78 16.80
N ILE A 14 13.36 -5.33 15.82
CA ILE A 14 14.18 -6.19 14.96
C ILE A 14 15.49 -6.48 15.69
N MET A 15 15.96 -7.71 15.59
CA MET A 15 17.25 -8.12 16.15
C MET A 15 18.41 -7.51 15.37
N ALA A 16 19.35 -6.89 16.06
CA ALA A 16 20.53 -6.26 15.48
C ALA A 16 21.81 -6.89 16.04
N TYR A 17 22.89 -6.90 15.26
CA TYR A 17 24.14 -7.57 15.61
C TYR A 17 24.79 -6.96 16.87
N SER A 18 24.93 -5.63 16.90
CA SER A 18 25.56 -4.90 18.00
C SER A 18 24.85 -5.16 19.34
N ASP A 19 23.52 -5.15 19.34
CA ASP A 19 22.68 -5.43 20.50
C ASP A 19 22.78 -6.89 20.96
N LEU A 20 22.65 -7.85 20.03
CA LEU A 20 22.66 -9.28 20.35
C LEU A 20 23.98 -9.74 20.97
N PHE A 21 25.10 -9.29 20.40
CA PHE A 21 26.44 -9.70 20.81
C PHE A 21 27.08 -8.73 21.82
N GLN A 22 26.40 -7.63 22.18
CA GLN A 22 26.91 -6.58 23.07
C GLN A 22 28.25 -6.00 22.58
N THR A 23 28.30 -5.67 21.30
CA THR A 23 29.50 -5.11 20.65
C THR A 23 29.19 -3.81 19.94
N ASN A 24 30.22 -3.08 19.51
CA ASN A 24 30.02 -1.97 18.58
C ASN A 24 29.54 -2.49 17.22
N LYS A 25 28.81 -1.65 16.49
CA LYS A 25 28.45 -1.92 15.10
C LYS A 25 29.69 -2.31 14.28
N ARG A 26 29.54 -3.29 13.40
CA ARG A 26 30.60 -3.67 12.46
C ARG A 26 30.93 -2.51 11.54
N LYS A 27 32.21 -2.29 11.24
CA LYS A 27 32.61 -1.22 10.32
C LYS A 27 32.17 -1.54 8.89
N LYS A 28 31.87 -0.51 8.11
CA LYS A 28 31.43 -0.63 6.71
C LYS A 28 32.38 -1.48 5.87
N GLU A 29 33.68 -1.34 6.07
CA GLU A 29 34.71 -2.10 5.34
C GLU A 29 34.64 -3.60 5.63
N ASP A 30 34.36 -3.99 6.87
CA ASP A 30 34.19 -5.40 7.26
C ASP A 30 32.95 -6.00 6.58
N ILE A 31 31.86 -5.23 6.52
CA ILE A 31 30.61 -5.63 5.87
C ILE A 31 30.84 -5.86 4.38
N ILE A 32 31.53 -4.92 3.72
CA ILE A 32 31.90 -5.04 2.31
C ILE A 32 32.73 -6.31 2.08
N SER A 33 33.71 -6.59 2.94
CA SER A 33 34.54 -7.81 2.84
C SER A 33 33.70 -9.08 2.98
N ILE A 34 32.73 -9.11 3.90
CA ILE A 34 31.80 -10.24 4.04
C ILE A 34 30.99 -10.40 2.75
N ILE A 35 30.39 -9.33 2.24
CA ILE A 35 29.53 -9.37 1.05
C ILE A 35 30.30 -9.86 -0.18
N LYS A 36 31.54 -9.41 -0.38
CA LYS A 36 32.39 -9.86 -1.50
C LYS A 36 32.72 -11.35 -1.46
N SER A 37 32.72 -11.95 -0.28
CA SER A 37 32.93 -13.40 -0.13
C SER A 37 31.68 -14.24 -0.43
N LEU A 38 30.52 -13.61 -0.62
CA LEU A 38 29.25 -14.28 -0.89
C LEU A 38 28.98 -14.35 -2.39
N GLY A 39 28.34 -15.45 -2.83
CA GLY A 39 27.81 -15.54 -4.19
C GLY A 39 26.57 -14.66 -4.35
N LEU A 40 26.70 -13.50 -5.01
CA LEU A 40 25.66 -12.47 -5.10
C LEU A 40 24.30 -13.02 -5.58
N LYS A 41 24.25 -13.70 -6.73
CA LYS A 41 23.00 -14.26 -7.29
C LYS A 41 22.30 -15.21 -6.30
N LYS A 42 23.08 -16.09 -5.65
CA LYS A 42 22.58 -17.05 -4.66
C LYS A 42 22.05 -16.34 -3.41
N SER A 43 22.74 -15.31 -2.93
CA SER A 43 22.28 -14.48 -1.81
C SER A 43 20.97 -13.76 -2.13
N LEU A 44 20.84 -13.17 -3.32
CA LEU A 44 19.60 -12.49 -3.75
C LEU A 44 18.40 -13.45 -3.78
N ILE A 45 18.59 -14.67 -4.28
CA ILE A 45 17.57 -15.72 -4.27
C ILE A 45 17.17 -16.11 -2.84
N LEU A 46 18.12 -16.20 -1.91
CA LEU A 46 17.83 -16.45 -0.50
C LEU A 46 17.03 -15.32 0.16
N VAL A 47 17.37 -14.06 -0.10
CA VAL A 47 16.62 -12.91 0.46
C VAL A 47 15.17 -12.90 -0.05
N SER A 48 14.92 -13.28 -1.31
CA SER A 48 13.56 -13.42 -1.84
C SER A 48 12.75 -14.48 -1.10
N GLN A 49 13.40 -15.59 -0.75
CA GLN A 49 12.79 -16.66 0.06
C GLN A 49 12.49 -16.20 1.48
N PHE A 50 13.42 -15.48 2.12
CA PHE A 50 13.18 -14.88 3.44
C PHE A 50 12.01 -13.90 3.43
N SER A 51 11.88 -13.12 2.34
CA SER A 51 10.80 -12.15 2.14
C SER A 51 9.41 -12.78 2.01
N THR A 52 9.35 -14.10 1.79
CA THR A 52 8.10 -14.86 1.67
C THR A 52 7.69 -15.54 2.98
N MET A 53 8.61 -15.65 3.94
CA MET A 53 8.38 -16.40 5.17
C MET A 53 7.29 -15.78 6.04
N ASP A 54 6.44 -16.66 6.59
CA ASP A 54 5.56 -16.26 7.68
C ASP A 54 6.33 -16.13 9.01
N TYR A 55 5.61 -15.72 10.05
CA TYR A 55 6.20 -15.58 11.39
C TYR A 55 6.71 -16.92 11.93
N LYS A 56 6.04 -18.04 11.66
CA LYS A 56 6.42 -19.35 12.19
C LYS A 56 7.70 -19.85 11.54
N GLN A 57 7.81 -19.72 10.22
CA GLN A 57 8.97 -20.11 9.42
C GLN A 57 10.20 -19.26 9.78
N SER A 58 10.04 -17.93 9.86
CA SER A 58 11.13 -17.04 10.28
C SER A 58 11.60 -17.32 11.70
N MET A 59 10.71 -17.70 12.62
CA MET A 59 11.08 -18.12 13.97
C MET A 59 11.91 -19.41 14.01
N ILE A 60 11.69 -20.35 13.08
CA ILE A 60 12.50 -21.57 12.98
C ILE A 60 13.95 -21.20 12.63
N LEU A 61 14.14 -20.41 11.57
CA LEU A 61 15.48 -19.95 11.16
C LEU A 61 16.17 -19.14 12.26
N LYS A 62 15.42 -18.24 12.91
CA LYS A 62 15.95 -17.46 14.05
C LYS A 62 16.47 -18.39 15.15
N ASN A 63 15.70 -19.41 15.52
CA ASN A 63 16.09 -20.33 16.58
C ASN A 63 17.30 -21.19 16.19
N GLU A 64 17.39 -21.60 14.93
CA GLU A 64 18.57 -22.31 14.41
C GLU A 64 19.82 -21.42 14.45
N TYR A 65 19.70 -20.17 14.03
CA TYR A 65 20.78 -19.18 14.12
C TYR A 65 21.22 -18.97 15.58
N LEU A 66 20.28 -18.70 16.50
CA LEU A 66 20.60 -18.49 17.92
C LEU A 66 21.25 -19.72 18.55
N ARG A 67 20.87 -20.94 18.15
CA ARG A 67 21.52 -22.17 18.62
C ARG A 67 22.97 -22.26 18.15
N SER A 68 23.23 -21.93 16.89
CA SER A 68 24.59 -21.94 16.30
C SER A 68 25.53 -20.95 17.00
N PHE A 69 25.01 -19.84 17.53
CA PHE A 69 25.80 -18.79 18.18
C PHE A 69 25.64 -18.71 19.70
N ASN A 70 24.91 -19.63 20.34
CA ASN A 70 24.56 -19.56 21.76
C ASN A 70 25.78 -19.35 22.70
N LYS A 71 26.95 -19.92 22.36
CA LYS A 71 28.18 -19.76 23.15
C LYS A 71 28.73 -18.32 23.19
N TYR A 72 28.32 -17.48 22.24
CA TYR A 72 28.78 -16.11 22.08
C TYR A 72 27.73 -15.07 22.51
N ILE A 73 26.57 -15.52 22.97
CA ILE A 73 25.44 -14.66 23.33
C ILE A 73 25.17 -14.82 24.82
N SER A 74 25.10 -13.71 25.55
CA SER A 74 24.74 -13.75 26.98
C SER A 74 23.35 -14.36 27.21
N ALA A 75 23.12 -14.97 28.37
CA ALA A 75 21.82 -15.55 28.71
C ALA A 75 20.67 -14.51 28.69
N GLU A 76 20.96 -13.27 29.07
CA GLU A 76 20.01 -12.14 29.02
C GLU A 76 19.63 -11.79 27.58
N LYS A 77 20.61 -11.54 26.71
CA LYS A 77 20.35 -11.24 25.29
C LYS A 77 19.67 -12.38 24.56
N LEU A 78 19.98 -13.64 24.89
CA LEU A 78 19.29 -14.78 24.34
C LEU A 78 17.80 -14.81 24.72
N LYS A 79 17.45 -14.33 25.93
CA LYS A 79 16.05 -14.21 26.38
C LYS A 79 15.34 -13.09 25.62
N GLU A 80 15.97 -11.93 25.44
CA GLU A 80 15.43 -10.80 24.67
C GLU A 80 15.22 -11.16 23.18
N ALA A 81 16.20 -11.81 22.57
CA ALA A 81 16.19 -12.25 21.18
C ALA A 81 14.99 -13.17 20.85
N LYS A 82 14.45 -13.89 21.83
CA LYS A 82 13.25 -14.73 21.64
C LYS A 82 12.01 -13.90 21.32
N SER A 83 11.89 -12.68 21.87
CA SER A 83 10.78 -11.75 21.60
C SER A 83 11.00 -10.83 20.39
N GLN A 84 12.23 -10.70 19.90
CA GLN A 84 12.57 -9.90 18.72
C GLN A 84 12.29 -10.63 17.40
N TYR A 85 12.15 -9.87 16.32
CA TYR A 85 12.01 -10.38 14.95
C TYR A 85 13.37 -10.44 14.27
N ILE A 86 13.63 -11.49 13.48
CA ILE A 86 14.86 -11.57 12.67
C ILE A 86 14.70 -10.83 11.33
N PHE A 87 13.48 -10.78 10.82
CA PHE A 87 13.17 -10.11 9.55
C PHE A 87 12.06 -9.09 9.75
N SER A 88 12.20 -7.95 9.09
CA SER A 88 11.11 -7.10 8.66
C SER A 88 11.22 -6.90 7.14
N PRO A 89 10.16 -6.45 6.45
CA PRO A 89 10.29 -6.15 5.03
C PRO A 89 11.33 -5.04 4.78
N GLN A 90 11.54 -4.13 5.74
CA GLN A 90 12.51 -3.04 5.63
C GLN A 90 13.93 -3.59 5.73
N SER A 91 14.18 -4.47 6.71
CA SER A 91 15.52 -5.03 6.93
C SER A 91 15.95 -5.90 5.75
N LEU A 92 15.05 -6.68 5.16
CA LEU A 92 15.32 -7.48 3.97
C LEU A 92 15.57 -6.63 2.72
N LEU A 93 14.83 -5.53 2.51
CA LEU A 93 15.10 -4.60 1.42
C LEU A 93 16.42 -3.84 1.61
N ASN A 94 16.78 -3.52 2.85
CA ASN A 94 18.09 -2.97 3.17
C ASN A 94 19.20 -3.99 2.88
N LEU A 95 19.01 -5.27 3.23
CA LEU A 95 19.94 -6.34 2.90
C LEU A 95 20.13 -6.47 1.38
N TYR A 96 19.05 -6.41 0.59
CA TYR A 96 19.16 -6.33 -0.88
C TYR A 96 20.06 -5.17 -1.32
N LYS A 97 19.88 -3.96 -0.78
CA LYS A 97 20.72 -2.79 -1.13
C LYS A 97 22.18 -3.00 -0.80
N TRP A 98 22.49 -3.57 0.37
CA TRP A 98 23.87 -3.88 0.76
C TRP A 98 24.51 -4.89 -0.18
N LEU A 99 23.82 -6.01 -0.45
CA LEU A 99 24.28 -7.05 -1.38
C LEU A 99 24.50 -6.48 -2.78
N LEU A 100 23.55 -5.71 -3.32
CA LEU A 100 23.64 -5.12 -4.66
C LEU A 100 24.71 -4.01 -4.73
N SER A 101 24.96 -3.30 -3.64
CA SER A 101 25.96 -2.22 -3.64
C SER A 101 27.39 -2.75 -3.67
N TYR A 102 27.66 -3.90 -3.04
CA TYR A 102 29.03 -4.35 -2.78
C TYR A 102 29.34 -5.79 -3.22
N GLY A 103 28.34 -6.56 -3.65
CA GLY A 103 28.51 -7.91 -4.14
C GLY A 103 29.23 -7.95 -5.49
N GLU A 104 29.98 -9.02 -5.72
CA GLU A 104 30.69 -9.25 -6.97
C GLU A 104 29.80 -10.06 -7.92
N LEU A 105 29.55 -9.49 -9.10
CA LEU A 105 28.80 -10.16 -10.15
C LEU A 105 29.76 -11.08 -10.91
N ASN A 106 29.64 -12.37 -10.65
CA ASN A 106 30.42 -13.40 -11.34
C ASN A 106 29.50 -14.19 -12.29
N ASP A 107 30.09 -14.64 -13.40
CA ASP A 107 29.41 -15.48 -14.41
C ASP A 107 29.38 -16.97 -14.04
N GLU A 108 29.82 -17.31 -12.83
CA GLU A 108 29.75 -18.67 -12.31
C GLU A 108 28.30 -19.16 -12.23
N ALA A 109 28.12 -20.45 -12.54
CA ALA A 109 26.83 -21.12 -12.43
C ALA A 109 26.36 -21.15 -10.97
N LEU A 110 25.04 -21.01 -10.77
CA LEU A 110 24.45 -21.13 -9.43
C LEU A 110 24.70 -22.52 -8.84
N THR A 111 25.35 -22.55 -7.67
CA THR A 111 25.48 -23.76 -6.86
C THR A 111 24.23 -23.96 -5.99
N PRO A 112 23.91 -25.19 -5.54
CA PRO A 112 22.90 -25.42 -4.53
C PRO A 112 23.11 -24.58 -3.26
N ILE A 113 22.01 -24.28 -2.57
CA ILE A 113 22.04 -23.57 -1.28
C ILE A 113 22.41 -24.56 -0.17
N GLU A 114 23.43 -24.23 0.60
CA GLU A 114 23.89 -25.00 1.76
C GLU A 114 23.55 -24.29 3.08
N GLY A 115 23.57 -25.02 4.20
CA GLY A 115 23.31 -24.46 5.54
C GLY A 115 24.26 -23.31 5.91
N LYS A 116 25.50 -23.34 5.43
CA LYS A 116 26.48 -22.24 5.64
C LYS A 116 26.04 -20.95 4.95
N ASP A 117 25.45 -21.03 3.77
CA ASP A 117 24.99 -19.86 3.01
C ASP A 117 23.85 -19.15 3.77
N ILE A 118 22.94 -19.96 4.33
CA ILE A 118 21.83 -19.47 5.15
C ILE A 118 22.36 -18.77 6.40
N LEU A 119 23.25 -19.42 7.15
CA LEU A 119 23.82 -18.86 8.38
C LEU A 119 24.61 -17.57 8.14
N GLN A 120 25.42 -17.51 7.08
CA GLN A 120 26.16 -16.31 6.70
C GLN A 120 25.22 -15.15 6.35
N LEU A 121 24.15 -15.43 5.60
CA LEU A 121 23.21 -14.40 5.20
C LEU A 121 22.36 -13.90 6.38
N LEU A 122 21.95 -14.79 7.30
CA LEU A 122 21.29 -14.39 8.55
C LEU A 122 22.23 -13.54 9.42
N HIS A 123 23.52 -13.87 9.48
CA HIS A 123 24.50 -13.07 10.18
C HIS A 123 24.63 -11.67 9.58
N LEU A 124 24.68 -11.59 8.24
CA LEU A 124 24.74 -10.32 7.50
C LEU A 124 23.45 -9.50 7.67
N GLU A 125 22.28 -10.12 7.71
CA GLU A 125 21.01 -9.45 8.03
C GLU A 125 21.11 -8.69 9.35
N LEU A 126 21.54 -9.36 10.44
CA LEU A 126 21.71 -8.71 11.75
C LEU A 126 22.73 -7.57 11.71
N ILE A 127 23.82 -7.73 10.96
CA ILE A 127 24.86 -6.70 10.82
C ILE A 127 24.32 -5.49 10.07
N THR A 128 23.60 -5.70 8.97
CA THR A 128 23.04 -4.59 8.18
C THR A 128 21.83 -3.96 8.86
N ALA A 129 21.14 -4.67 9.76
CA ALA A 129 20.09 -4.12 10.62
C ALA A 129 20.62 -3.09 11.62
N ASP A 130 21.89 -3.19 12.06
CA ASP A 130 22.53 -2.12 12.86
C ASP A 130 22.55 -0.77 12.12
N TYR A 131 22.51 -0.82 10.79
CA TYR A 131 22.52 0.34 9.90
C TYR A 131 21.12 0.77 9.48
N LEU A 132 20.06 0.26 10.12
CA LEU A 132 18.74 0.87 10.01
C LEU A 132 18.66 2.01 11.03
N ASP A 133 18.21 3.18 10.58
CA ASP A 133 17.90 4.37 11.38
C ASP A 133 19.10 5.16 11.93
N GLU A 134 20.23 5.19 11.20
CA GLU A 134 21.45 5.90 11.62
C GLU A 134 21.35 7.44 11.61
N LYS A 135 20.28 8.02 11.05
CA LYS A 135 20.14 9.49 10.98
C LYS A 135 19.38 10.02 12.18
N ASP A 136 19.71 11.24 12.61
CA ASP A 136 18.88 12.10 13.47
C ASP A 136 17.54 12.40 12.77
N LEU A 137 16.70 11.38 12.64
CA LEU A 137 15.41 11.46 12.00
C LEU A 137 14.45 12.12 12.99
N ASN A 138 13.80 13.20 12.55
CA ASN A 138 12.65 13.75 13.23
C ASN A 138 11.68 12.61 13.54
N LEU A 139 11.35 12.41 14.83
CA LEU A 139 10.51 11.29 15.27
C LEU A 139 9.18 11.22 14.52
N SER A 140 8.62 12.36 14.13
CA SER A 140 7.38 12.43 13.35
C SER A 140 7.56 11.84 11.95
N THR A 141 8.68 12.15 11.29
CA THR A 141 9.05 11.62 9.98
C THR A 141 9.32 10.13 10.06
N TYR A 142 10.08 9.69 11.05
CA TYR A 142 10.34 8.27 11.28
C TYR A 142 9.05 7.46 11.48
N LEU A 143 8.13 7.95 12.33
CA LEU A 143 6.84 7.30 12.55
C LEU A 143 5.98 7.30 11.29
N LEU A 144 5.97 8.40 10.52
CA LEU A 144 5.24 8.49 9.27
C LEU A 144 5.70 7.43 8.26
N GLN A 145 7.01 7.35 8.02
CA GLN A 145 7.60 6.39 7.09
C GLN A 145 7.33 4.95 7.53
N ASN A 146 7.50 4.65 8.82
CA ASN A 146 7.17 3.35 9.39
C ASN A 146 5.70 2.99 9.19
N LEU A 147 4.78 3.92 9.40
CA LEU A 147 3.35 3.66 9.22
C LEU A 147 2.99 3.40 7.74
N PHE A 148 3.60 4.13 6.79
CA PHE A 148 3.42 3.81 5.37
C PHE A 148 3.96 2.43 5.03
N PHE A 149 5.16 2.11 5.50
CA PHE A 149 5.84 0.87 5.16
C PHE A 149 5.20 -0.36 5.82
N SER A 150 4.68 -0.21 7.03
CA SER A 150 4.03 -1.30 7.79
C SER A 150 2.53 -1.45 7.51
N LYS A 151 1.95 -0.56 6.69
CA LYS A 151 0.53 -0.59 6.35
C LYS A 151 0.17 -1.90 5.66
N LYS A 152 -0.71 -2.68 6.30
CA LYS A 152 -1.24 -3.91 5.70
C LYS A 152 -2.35 -3.57 4.72
N ARG A 153 -2.08 -3.76 3.44
CA ARG A 153 -3.07 -3.66 2.37
C ARG A 153 -3.94 -4.91 2.34
N ASP A 154 -5.19 -4.76 1.92
CA ASP A 154 -6.04 -5.90 1.60
C ASP A 154 -5.94 -6.17 0.10
N MET A 155 -5.08 -7.13 -0.26
CA MET A 155 -4.83 -7.54 -1.63
C MET A 155 -6.12 -7.86 -2.42
N GLY A 156 -7.13 -8.44 -1.76
CA GLY A 156 -8.40 -8.68 -2.43
C GLY A 156 -9.07 -7.37 -2.86
N ASN A 157 -9.03 -6.34 -2.02
CA ASN A 157 -9.59 -5.03 -2.39
C ASN A 157 -8.72 -4.32 -3.44
N ASP A 158 -7.40 -4.45 -3.39
CA ASP A 158 -6.52 -3.90 -4.43
C ASP A 158 -6.82 -4.53 -5.80
N ILE A 159 -6.99 -5.86 -5.87
CA ILE A 159 -7.40 -6.57 -7.09
C ILE A 159 -8.78 -6.10 -7.56
N LEU A 160 -9.77 -6.06 -6.66
CA LEU A 160 -11.12 -5.59 -6.99
C LEU A 160 -11.09 -4.18 -7.56
N ARG A 161 -10.40 -3.24 -6.89
CA ARG A 161 -10.34 -1.86 -7.34
C ARG A 161 -9.64 -1.74 -8.66
N ALA A 162 -8.48 -2.39 -8.80
CA ALA A 162 -7.72 -2.35 -10.04
C ALA A 162 -8.53 -2.88 -11.21
N PHE A 163 -9.19 -4.03 -11.03
CA PHE A 163 -10.02 -4.65 -12.05
C PHE A 163 -11.28 -3.81 -12.33
N TYR A 164 -12.12 -3.62 -11.31
CA TYR A 164 -13.40 -2.97 -11.47
C TYR A 164 -13.28 -1.52 -11.96
N ILE A 165 -12.41 -0.71 -11.38
CA ILE A 165 -12.27 0.70 -11.75
C ILE A 165 -11.65 0.83 -13.14
N TYR A 166 -10.50 0.18 -13.37
CA TYR A 166 -9.73 0.39 -14.60
C TYR A 166 -10.18 -0.46 -15.79
N THR A 167 -10.95 -1.53 -15.61
CA THR A 167 -11.37 -2.39 -16.73
C THR A 167 -12.87 -2.43 -16.96
N GLU A 168 -13.69 -2.20 -15.93
CA GLU A 168 -15.15 -2.24 -16.05
C GLU A 168 -15.76 -0.85 -16.04
N LEU A 169 -15.51 -0.07 -15.00
CA LEU A 169 -16.19 1.20 -14.75
C LEU A 169 -15.70 2.30 -15.69
N SER A 170 -14.39 2.35 -15.96
CA SER A 170 -13.80 3.34 -16.87
C SER A 170 -14.19 3.19 -18.34
N LYS A 171 -14.71 2.02 -18.76
CA LYS A 171 -15.18 1.78 -20.15
C LYS A 171 -16.62 2.22 -20.41
N LYS A 172 -17.37 2.51 -19.35
CA LYS A 172 -18.79 2.88 -19.42
C LYS A 172 -18.94 4.36 -19.77
N GLU A 173 -18.73 4.69 -21.04
CA GLU A 173 -18.81 6.07 -21.54
C GLU A 173 -20.11 6.78 -21.10
N GLU A 174 -21.22 6.05 -21.01
CA GLU A 174 -22.52 6.58 -20.61
C GLU A 174 -22.58 7.13 -19.17
N LEU A 175 -21.59 6.80 -18.33
CA LEU A 175 -21.49 7.30 -16.96
C LEU A 175 -20.73 8.63 -16.85
N TYR A 176 -20.16 9.13 -17.95
CA TYR A 176 -19.27 10.30 -17.92
C TYR A 176 -19.71 11.37 -18.93
N ASP A 177 -19.28 12.61 -18.71
CA ASP A 177 -19.43 13.66 -19.71
C ASP A 177 -18.59 13.32 -20.95
N LYS A 178 -19.20 13.38 -22.13
CA LYS A 178 -18.55 13.07 -23.41
C LYS A 178 -17.29 13.89 -23.67
N ASN A 179 -17.24 15.13 -23.16
CA ASN A 179 -16.08 16.00 -23.30
C ASN A 179 -14.94 15.64 -22.33
N GLU A 180 -15.27 15.03 -21.19
CA GLU A 180 -14.31 14.58 -20.18
C GLU A 180 -13.77 13.18 -20.46
N PHE A 181 -14.55 12.31 -21.12
CA PHE A 181 -14.20 10.90 -21.34
C PHE A 181 -12.85 10.70 -22.03
N VAL A 182 -12.07 9.74 -21.52
CA VAL A 182 -10.79 9.31 -22.08
C VAL A 182 -10.70 7.78 -22.06
N ASP A 183 -10.63 7.16 -23.24
CA ASP A 183 -10.45 5.71 -23.36
C ASP A 183 -8.99 5.28 -23.17
N PHE A 184 -8.54 5.31 -21.92
CA PHE A 184 -7.19 4.85 -21.59
C PHE A 184 -7.01 3.34 -21.71
N ASN A 185 -8.08 2.55 -21.81
CA ASN A 185 -7.97 1.11 -22.01
C ASN A 185 -7.41 0.80 -23.40
N THR A 186 -7.97 1.45 -24.42
CA THR A 186 -7.49 1.33 -25.80
C THR A 186 -6.07 1.87 -25.95
N GLU A 187 -5.75 3.02 -25.35
CA GLU A 187 -4.40 3.59 -25.42
C GLU A 187 -3.35 2.74 -24.68
N PHE A 188 -3.73 2.12 -23.56
CA PHE A 188 -2.87 1.15 -22.87
C PHE A 188 -2.56 -0.06 -23.74
N GLU A 189 -3.58 -0.64 -24.38
CA GLU A 189 -3.42 -1.79 -25.26
C GLU A 189 -2.56 -1.46 -26.49
N LYS A 190 -2.76 -0.30 -27.12
CA LYS A 190 -1.91 0.18 -28.23
C LYS A 190 -0.45 0.33 -27.82
N ARG A 191 -0.18 0.88 -26.63
CA ARG A 191 1.18 1.14 -26.14
C ARG A 191 1.90 -0.15 -25.75
N TYR A 192 1.25 -0.99 -24.96
CA TYR A 192 1.91 -2.16 -24.35
C TYR A 192 1.65 -3.46 -25.10
N GLY A 193 0.71 -3.51 -26.05
CA GLY A 193 0.38 -4.72 -26.81
C GLY A 193 -0.28 -5.82 -25.99
N TYR A 194 -0.86 -5.47 -24.84
CA TYR A 194 -1.69 -6.33 -24.00
C TYR A 194 -2.67 -5.44 -23.22
N THR A 195 -3.78 -6.03 -22.79
CA THR A 195 -4.85 -5.34 -22.06
C THR A 195 -4.52 -5.17 -20.57
N ILE A 196 -5.21 -4.24 -19.91
CA ILE A 196 -5.13 -4.08 -18.45
C ILE A 196 -5.57 -5.38 -17.74
N LYS A 197 -6.56 -6.11 -18.28
CA LYS A 197 -7.03 -7.38 -17.72
C LYS A 197 -5.94 -8.45 -17.74
N GLU A 198 -5.23 -8.59 -18.85
CA GLU A 198 -4.11 -9.54 -18.97
C GLU A 198 -2.96 -9.15 -18.05
N TYR A 199 -2.62 -7.85 -17.97
CA TYR A 199 -1.63 -7.34 -17.03
C TYR A 199 -1.97 -7.71 -15.58
N LEU A 200 -3.20 -7.44 -15.15
CA LEU A 200 -3.67 -7.79 -13.81
C LEU A 200 -3.63 -9.30 -13.56
N ALA A 201 -3.99 -10.09 -14.56
CA ALA A 201 -3.96 -11.54 -14.46
C ALA A 201 -2.53 -12.10 -14.30
N VAL A 202 -1.56 -11.58 -15.07
CA VAL A 202 -0.15 -11.94 -14.93
C VAL A 202 0.39 -11.49 -13.57
N CYS A 203 0.11 -10.26 -13.14
CA CYS A 203 0.54 -9.78 -11.82
C CYS A 203 -0.03 -10.63 -10.68
N PHE A 204 -1.29 -11.05 -10.79
CA PHE A 204 -1.90 -11.98 -9.83
C PHE A 204 -1.21 -13.35 -9.85
N GLY A 205 -0.93 -13.91 -11.03
CA GLY A 205 -0.16 -15.15 -11.17
C GLY A 205 1.19 -15.03 -10.47
N LEU A 206 1.97 -13.99 -10.79
CA LEU A 206 3.25 -13.70 -10.15
C LEU A 206 3.14 -13.58 -8.63
N TYR A 207 2.09 -12.94 -8.11
CA TYR A 207 1.85 -12.87 -6.66
C TYR A 207 1.71 -14.25 -6.01
N THR A 208 1.11 -15.22 -6.70
CA THR A 208 1.00 -16.59 -6.17
C THR A 208 2.35 -17.29 -6.00
N THR A 209 3.40 -16.87 -6.71
CA THR A 209 4.77 -17.40 -6.48
C THR A 209 5.28 -17.14 -5.06
N MET A 210 4.78 -16.07 -4.43
CA MET A 210 5.10 -15.64 -3.08
C MET A 210 4.08 -16.15 -2.04
N LYS A 211 3.17 -17.04 -2.43
CA LYS A 211 2.18 -17.68 -1.54
C LYS A 211 2.47 -19.17 -1.44
N LYS A 212 3.51 -19.53 -0.70
CA LYS A 212 3.88 -20.94 -0.44
C LYS A 212 3.75 -21.27 1.04
N ASP A 213 3.00 -22.34 1.34
CA ASP A 213 2.81 -22.84 2.72
C ASP A 213 4.12 -23.35 3.34
N LYS A 214 5.01 -23.86 2.50
CA LYS A 214 6.34 -24.31 2.89
C LYS A 214 7.38 -23.75 1.93
N ILE A 215 8.37 -23.05 2.49
CA ILE A 215 9.50 -22.53 1.72
C ILE A 215 10.65 -23.52 1.88
N GLU A 216 11.04 -24.13 0.78
CA GLU A 216 12.26 -24.91 0.67
C GLU A 216 13.35 -23.99 0.13
N LEU A 217 14.42 -23.81 0.93
CA LEU A 217 15.52 -22.91 0.58
C LEU A 217 16.36 -23.50 -0.54
N SER A 218 16.10 -23.09 -1.77
CA SER A 218 16.71 -23.65 -2.99
C SER A 218 16.90 -22.62 -4.10
N ILE A 219 17.85 -22.86 -5.00
CA ILE A 219 18.01 -22.07 -6.23
C ILE A 219 16.84 -22.27 -7.21
N SER A 220 16.10 -23.37 -7.09
CA SER A 220 14.86 -23.62 -7.83
C SER A 220 13.71 -22.68 -7.45
N TRP A 221 13.95 -21.76 -6.51
CA TRP A 221 13.06 -20.65 -6.22
C TRP A 221 12.88 -19.70 -7.42
N ALA A 222 13.92 -19.56 -8.25
CA ALA A 222 13.85 -18.76 -9.46
C ALA A 222 12.92 -19.40 -10.50
N ASN A 223 12.00 -18.61 -11.05
CA ASN A 223 11.02 -19.06 -12.03
C ASN A 223 11.53 -18.77 -13.45
N GLU A 224 11.24 -19.68 -14.38
CA GLU A 224 11.57 -19.49 -15.79
C GLU A 224 10.42 -18.77 -16.52
N ILE A 225 10.76 -17.70 -17.24
CA ILE A 225 9.79 -16.80 -17.92
C ILE A 225 8.87 -17.60 -18.85
N ASP A 226 9.47 -18.42 -19.72
CA ASP A 226 8.73 -19.16 -20.76
C ASP A 226 7.86 -20.29 -20.19
N ASN A 227 8.24 -20.84 -19.03
CA ASN A 227 7.60 -22.01 -18.46
C ASN A 227 6.45 -21.66 -17.50
N TYR A 228 6.56 -20.56 -16.75
CA TYR A 228 5.64 -20.26 -15.66
C TYR A 228 4.18 -20.11 -16.13
N PHE A 229 3.96 -19.43 -17.27
CA PHE A 229 2.63 -19.23 -17.86
C PHE A 229 2.33 -20.14 -19.05
N SER A 230 3.20 -21.11 -19.37
CA SER A 230 3.10 -21.96 -20.57
C SER A 230 1.76 -22.69 -20.74
N ASN A 231 1.11 -23.06 -19.63
CA ASN A 231 -0.17 -23.78 -19.60
C ASN A 231 -1.40 -22.88 -19.44
N SER A 232 -1.22 -21.55 -19.44
CA SER A 232 -2.28 -20.56 -19.26
C SER A 232 -2.80 -20.02 -20.60
N LEU A 233 -3.85 -19.18 -20.56
CA LEU A 233 -4.24 -18.36 -21.72
C LEU A 233 -3.30 -17.16 -21.92
N LEU A 234 -2.43 -16.89 -20.95
CA LEU A 234 -1.51 -15.75 -20.93
C LEU A 234 -0.13 -16.08 -21.51
N LYS A 235 0.10 -17.31 -22.01
CA LYS A 235 1.41 -17.79 -22.46
C LYS A 235 2.13 -16.84 -23.45
N ASP A 236 1.37 -16.16 -24.32
CA ASP A 236 1.92 -15.33 -25.39
C ASP A 236 2.18 -13.88 -24.93
N VAL A 237 1.42 -13.40 -23.92
CA VAL A 237 1.51 -12.02 -23.40
C VAL A 237 2.34 -11.92 -22.13
N ALA A 238 2.41 -12.99 -21.33
CA ALA A 238 3.07 -12.99 -20.04
C ALA A 238 4.58 -12.70 -20.10
N PRO A 239 5.37 -13.22 -21.07
CA PRO A 239 6.78 -12.86 -21.18
C PRO A 239 7.00 -11.35 -21.31
N LYS A 240 6.15 -10.67 -22.08
CA LYS A 240 6.22 -9.20 -22.26
C LYS A 240 5.86 -8.45 -20.98
N ILE A 241 4.85 -8.90 -20.25
CA ILE A 241 4.46 -8.28 -18.96
C ILE A 241 5.54 -8.52 -17.90
N ILE A 242 6.14 -9.71 -17.86
CA ILE A 242 7.25 -10.02 -16.94
C ILE A 242 8.45 -9.12 -17.24
N ASP A 243 8.84 -8.99 -18.50
CA ASP A 243 9.94 -8.11 -18.94
C ASP A 243 9.70 -6.66 -18.49
N ASP A 244 8.48 -6.15 -18.66
CA ASP A 244 8.06 -4.83 -18.19
C ASP A 244 8.12 -4.66 -16.65
N LEU A 245 8.05 -5.74 -15.88
CA LEU A 245 8.12 -5.71 -14.41
C LEU A 245 9.52 -6.02 -13.88
N MET A 246 10.44 -6.40 -14.76
CA MET A 246 11.76 -6.90 -14.42
C MET A 246 12.83 -5.82 -14.49
N THR A 247 13.88 -6.02 -13.71
CA THR A 247 15.14 -5.27 -13.79
C THR A 247 16.31 -6.25 -13.71
N ASP A 248 17.47 -5.83 -14.19
CA ASP A 248 18.72 -6.59 -14.10
C ASP A 248 19.56 -6.19 -12.88
N ILE A 249 20.50 -7.07 -12.50
CA ILE A 249 21.40 -6.87 -11.37
C ILE A 249 22.29 -5.62 -11.57
N SER A 250 22.79 -5.37 -12.77
CA SER A 250 23.76 -4.29 -13.03
C SER A 250 23.12 -2.90 -12.85
N SER A 251 21.90 -2.72 -13.35
CA SER A 251 21.09 -1.52 -13.14
C SER A 251 20.86 -1.27 -11.64
N LEU A 252 20.54 -2.32 -10.88
CA LEU A 252 20.31 -2.23 -9.45
C LEU A 252 21.59 -2.01 -8.64
N CYS A 253 22.74 -2.55 -9.04
CA CYS A 253 24.02 -2.24 -8.42
C CYS A 253 24.31 -0.75 -8.49
N THR A 254 24.07 -0.13 -9.65
CA THR A 254 24.26 1.31 -9.85
C THR A 254 23.34 2.14 -8.95
N TRP A 255 22.04 1.81 -8.92
CA TRP A 255 21.08 2.50 -8.06
C TRP A 255 21.36 2.29 -6.57
N SER A 256 21.70 1.06 -6.15
CA SER A 256 21.94 0.73 -4.74
C SER A 256 23.15 1.48 -4.20
N LYS A 257 24.25 1.55 -4.97
CA LYS A 257 25.45 2.34 -4.60
C LYS A 257 25.11 3.82 -4.39
N LYS A 258 24.28 4.39 -5.27
CA LYS A 258 23.87 5.80 -5.19
C LYS A 258 22.96 6.08 -3.99
N THR A 259 22.18 5.11 -3.56
CA THR A 259 21.13 5.28 -2.54
C THR A 259 21.41 4.58 -1.22
N ILE A 260 22.61 3.99 -1.04
CA ILE A 260 22.94 3.19 0.16
C ILE A 260 22.78 3.98 1.46
N ASP A 261 23.10 5.28 1.45
CA ASP A 261 22.98 6.17 2.62
C ASP A 261 21.55 6.71 2.81
N ASN A 262 20.60 6.32 1.96
CA ASN A 262 19.17 6.54 2.14
C ASN A 262 18.46 5.19 2.37
N GLN A 263 18.39 4.78 3.63
CA GLN A 263 17.80 3.50 4.04
C GLN A 263 16.30 3.39 3.77
N TRP A 264 15.60 4.48 3.41
CA TRP A 264 14.16 4.46 3.14
C TRP A 264 13.84 4.49 1.64
N ASP A 265 14.84 4.67 0.77
CA ASP A 265 14.65 4.63 -0.67
C ASP A 265 14.69 3.19 -1.18
N TYR A 266 13.49 2.67 -1.47
CA TYR A 266 13.23 1.36 -2.09
C TYR A 266 12.54 1.49 -3.45
N SER A 267 12.58 2.68 -4.04
CA SER A 267 11.81 3.00 -5.25
C SER A 267 12.11 2.07 -6.43
N ALA A 268 13.36 1.64 -6.61
CA ALA A 268 13.72 0.72 -7.69
C ALA A 268 13.01 -0.64 -7.56
N PHE A 269 12.97 -1.20 -6.34
CA PHE A 269 12.30 -2.48 -6.08
C PHE A 269 10.77 -2.39 -6.24
N LEU A 270 10.17 -1.23 -5.95
CA LEU A 270 8.73 -1.03 -6.10
C LEU A 270 8.31 -0.81 -7.55
N ASN A 271 9.17 -0.15 -8.35
CA ASN A 271 8.90 0.15 -9.76
C ASN A 271 9.07 -1.11 -10.64
N ARG A 272 10.08 -1.93 -10.34
CA ARG A 272 10.37 -3.19 -11.02
C ARG A 272 10.46 -4.31 -9.98
N PRO A 273 9.33 -4.96 -9.63
CA PRO A 273 9.28 -5.90 -8.51
C PRO A 273 9.94 -7.26 -8.79
N LEU A 274 10.40 -7.51 -10.02
CA LEU A 274 11.09 -8.73 -10.42
C LEU A 274 12.57 -8.45 -10.72
N LEU A 275 13.41 -9.43 -10.42
CA LEU A 275 14.84 -9.42 -10.70
C LEU A 275 15.20 -10.59 -11.60
N GLU A 276 15.89 -10.31 -12.71
CA GLU A 276 16.57 -11.34 -13.48
C GLU A 276 17.85 -11.78 -12.75
N VAL A 277 17.90 -13.05 -12.34
CA VAL A 277 19.05 -13.62 -11.60
C VAL A 277 19.95 -14.47 -12.49
N GLU A 278 19.38 -15.08 -13.53
CA GLU A 278 20.05 -15.72 -14.65
C GLU A 278 19.22 -15.47 -15.90
N LYS A 279 19.80 -15.60 -17.09
CA LYS A 279 19.10 -15.38 -18.35
C LYS A 279 17.78 -16.17 -18.39
N GLY A 280 16.65 -15.45 -18.51
CA GLY A 280 15.31 -16.05 -18.57
C GLY A 280 14.77 -16.60 -17.25
N LYS A 281 15.46 -16.35 -16.12
CA LYS A 281 15.03 -16.73 -14.78
C LYS A 281 14.91 -15.52 -13.87
N PHE A 282 13.78 -15.44 -13.17
CA PHE A 282 13.48 -14.31 -12.30
C PHE A 282 13.05 -14.72 -10.89
N ILE A 283 13.23 -13.81 -9.96
CA ILE A 283 12.66 -13.84 -8.60
C ILE A 283 11.89 -12.55 -8.35
N ALA A 284 10.91 -12.58 -7.45
CA ALA A 284 10.31 -11.36 -6.92
C ALA A 284 11.08 -10.89 -5.67
N PHE A 285 11.25 -9.57 -5.50
CA PHE A 285 11.92 -9.04 -4.31
C PHE A 285 11.16 -9.38 -3.02
N ASN A 286 9.87 -9.05 -3.02
CA ASN A 286 8.94 -9.29 -1.93
C ASN A 286 7.49 -9.28 -2.48
N LYS A 287 6.54 -9.66 -1.63
CA LYS A 287 5.11 -9.62 -1.98
C LYS A 287 4.60 -8.19 -2.21
N ASP A 288 5.09 -7.21 -1.43
CA ASP A 288 4.53 -5.86 -1.40
C ASP A 288 4.77 -5.12 -2.73
N GLY A 289 5.89 -5.39 -3.42
CA GLY A 289 6.17 -4.90 -4.76
C GLY A 289 5.21 -5.46 -5.82
N LEU A 290 4.81 -6.73 -5.70
CA LEU A 290 3.81 -7.34 -6.58
C LEU A 290 2.39 -6.81 -6.29
N GLU A 291 2.05 -6.63 -5.01
CA GLU A 291 0.79 -5.99 -4.60
C GLU A 291 0.73 -4.54 -5.12
N ASN A 292 1.84 -3.80 -5.03
CA ASN A 292 1.98 -2.47 -5.61
C ASN A 292 1.73 -2.49 -7.14
N ALA A 293 2.34 -3.43 -7.87
CA ALA A 293 2.19 -3.53 -9.33
C ALA A 293 0.73 -3.67 -9.80
N ILE A 294 -0.12 -4.32 -9.01
CA ILE A 294 -1.53 -4.56 -9.34
C ILE A 294 -2.36 -3.27 -9.31
N TYR A 295 -2.17 -2.41 -8.31
CA TYR A 295 -3.03 -1.24 -8.15
C TYR A 295 -2.30 0.08 -8.33
N MET A 296 -1.31 0.37 -7.48
CA MET A 296 -0.57 1.64 -7.52
C MET A 296 0.38 1.74 -8.72
N GLY A 297 1.06 0.65 -9.07
CA GLY A 297 1.92 0.55 -10.24
C GLY A 297 1.11 0.63 -11.54
N LEU A 298 -0.07 0.01 -11.59
CA LEU A 298 -0.97 0.10 -12.74
C LEU A 298 -1.36 1.55 -13.05
N PHE A 299 -1.68 2.36 -12.03
CA PHE A 299 -1.94 3.80 -12.21
C PHE A 299 -0.80 4.49 -12.97
N HIS A 300 0.45 4.25 -12.57
CA HIS A 300 1.61 4.87 -13.20
C HIS A 300 1.82 4.35 -14.63
N LYS A 301 1.59 3.05 -14.84
CA LYS A 301 1.71 2.44 -16.17
C LYS A 301 0.67 2.97 -17.16
N ILE A 302 -0.56 3.24 -16.71
CA ILE A 302 -1.59 3.93 -17.51
C ILE A 302 -1.18 5.40 -17.75
N ARG A 303 -0.66 6.08 -16.73
CA ARG A 303 -0.20 7.49 -16.85
C ARG A 303 0.90 7.65 -17.90
N GLU A 304 1.76 6.66 -18.07
CA GLU A 304 2.83 6.64 -19.09
C GLU A 304 2.30 6.56 -20.53
N CYS A 305 1.02 6.27 -20.75
CA CYS A 305 0.40 6.36 -22.07
C CYS A 305 0.21 7.79 -22.57
N TYR A 306 0.35 8.79 -21.69
CA TYR A 306 0.04 10.20 -21.97
C TYR A 306 1.25 11.11 -21.73
N PRO A 307 1.37 12.25 -22.44
CA PRO A 307 2.36 13.30 -22.15
C PRO A 307 2.27 13.78 -20.70
N LYS A 308 3.37 14.29 -20.12
CA LYS A 308 3.40 14.71 -18.69
C LYS A 308 2.48 15.90 -18.40
N GLU A 309 2.21 16.70 -19.41
CA GLU A 309 1.43 17.93 -19.36
C GLU A 309 -0.07 17.69 -19.61
N ASP A 310 -0.48 16.46 -19.96
CA ASP A 310 -1.89 16.13 -20.22
C ASP A 310 -2.71 16.19 -18.93
N THR A 311 -3.44 17.29 -18.77
CA THR A 311 -4.36 17.51 -17.65
C THR A 311 -5.69 16.80 -17.85
N LYS A 312 -6.11 16.55 -19.11
CA LYS A 312 -7.41 15.94 -19.41
C LYS A 312 -7.46 14.51 -18.89
N PHE A 313 -6.41 13.72 -19.16
CA PHE A 313 -6.29 12.36 -18.63
C PHE A 313 -6.33 12.34 -17.09
N ILE A 314 -5.59 13.24 -16.43
CA ILE A 314 -5.53 13.30 -14.96
C ILE A 314 -6.91 13.61 -14.37
N SER A 315 -7.64 14.56 -14.96
CA SER A 315 -9.01 14.87 -14.55
C SER A 315 -9.94 13.68 -14.74
N PHE A 316 -9.90 13.02 -15.92
CA PHE A 316 -10.76 11.86 -16.17
C PHE A 316 -10.48 10.70 -15.25
N LEU A 317 -9.21 10.40 -14.93
CA LEU A 317 -8.84 9.26 -14.09
C LEU A 317 -9.39 9.36 -12.64
N GLY A 318 -9.76 10.56 -12.19
CA GLY A 318 -10.49 10.77 -10.94
C GLY A 318 -11.95 10.28 -11.02
N ARG A 319 -12.61 10.43 -12.17
CA ARG A 319 -14.05 10.16 -12.35
C ARG A 319 -14.45 8.72 -12.09
N PRO A 320 -13.76 7.68 -12.61
CA PRO A 320 -14.07 6.29 -12.25
C PRO A 320 -13.91 6.02 -10.74
N PHE A 321 -12.97 6.69 -10.08
CA PHE A 321 -12.76 6.52 -8.64
C PHE A 321 -13.89 7.18 -7.81
N GLU A 322 -14.30 8.41 -8.16
CA GLU A 322 -15.48 9.09 -7.61
C GLU A 322 -16.73 8.22 -7.78
N LYS A 323 -16.96 7.71 -9.00
CA LYS A 323 -18.11 6.86 -9.31
C LYS A 323 -18.09 5.54 -8.53
N TYR A 324 -16.91 4.95 -8.32
CA TYR A 324 -16.77 3.76 -7.48
C TYR A 324 -17.22 4.04 -6.03
N VAL A 325 -16.82 5.18 -5.47
CA VAL A 325 -17.22 5.60 -4.11
C VAL A 325 -18.73 5.84 -4.03
N GLU A 326 -19.31 6.53 -5.02
CA GLU A 326 -20.75 6.78 -5.09
C GLU A 326 -21.54 5.46 -5.10
N ILE A 327 -21.19 4.52 -5.99
CA ILE A 327 -21.82 3.18 -6.08
C ILE A 327 -21.66 2.44 -4.75
N LEU A 328 -20.48 2.46 -4.14
CA LEU A 328 -20.23 1.78 -2.87
C LEU A 328 -21.13 2.32 -1.75
N VAL A 329 -21.30 3.64 -1.65
CA VAL A 329 -22.20 4.26 -0.67
C VAL A 329 -23.66 3.93 -0.98
N GLU A 330 -24.09 4.04 -2.23
CA GLU A 330 -25.44 3.70 -2.68
C GLU A 330 -25.80 2.26 -2.28
N LYS A 331 -24.94 1.29 -2.62
CA LYS A 331 -25.15 -0.13 -2.28
C LYS A 331 -25.14 -0.37 -0.77
N SER A 332 -24.34 0.38 -0.02
CA SER A 332 -24.29 0.25 1.44
C SER A 332 -25.56 0.79 2.09
N ILE A 333 -26.07 1.93 1.62
CA ILE A 333 -27.33 2.52 2.10
C ILE A 333 -28.52 1.64 1.71
N SER A 334 -28.57 1.08 0.51
CA SER A 334 -29.66 0.19 0.09
C SER A 334 -29.75 -1.08 0.96
N GLN A 335 -28.64 -1.49 1.58
CA GLN A 335 -28.57 -2.63 2.49
C GLN A 335 -28.73 -2.23 3.97
N ALA A 336 -28.75 -0.93 4.28
CA ALA A 336 -28.80 -0.44 5.64
C ALA A 336 -30.14 -0.76 6.32
N LYS A 337 -30.09 -0.90 7.64
CA LYS A 337 -31.29 -1.05 8.49
C LYS A 337 -31.78 0.28 9.06
N ILE A 338 -31.07 1.36 8.74
CA ILE A 338 -31.34 2.73 9.16
C ILE A 338 -31.62 3.54 7.89
N PRO A 339 -32.62 4.45 7.89
CA PRO A 339 -33.02 5.20 6.71
C PRO A 339 -32.04 6.35 6.42
N TYR A 340 -30.83 6.02 5.97
CA TYR A 340 -29.89 7.01 5.46
C TYR A 340 -30.36 7.54 4.11
N GLN A 341 -30.23 8.85 3.91
CA GLN A 341 -30.43 9.50 2.62
C GLN A 341 -29.08 9.76 1.97
N LEU A 342 -28.89 9.23 0.76
CA LEU A 342 -27.78 9.61 -0.12
C LEU A 342 -28.15 10.89 -0.87
N ILE A 343 -27.26 11.87 -0.89
CA ILE A 343 -27.38 13.07 -1.71
C ILE A 343 -26.12 13.12 -2.59
N PRO A 344 -26.24 12.91 -3.92
CA PRO A 344 -25.09 12.96 -4.84
C PRO A 344 -24.63 14.41 -5.08
N GLU A 345 -23.52 14.60 -5.79
CA GLU A 345 -23.06 15.91 -6.25
C GLU A 345 -24.18 16.65 -7.02
N PHE A 346 -24.35 17.95 -6.73
CA PHE A 346 -25.28 18.82 -7.43
C PHE A 346 -24.71 20.22 -7.67
N VAL A 347 -25.20 20.86 -8.73
CA VAL A 347 -24.90 22.26 -9.05
C VAL A 347 -25.82 23.16 -8.24
N TYR A 348 -25.26 24.08 -7.45
CA TYR A 348 -26.05 24.98 -6.59
C TYR A 348 -26.01 26.46 -6.98
N GLU A 349 -25.25 26.84 -8.01
CA GLU A 349 -25.28 28.19 -8.61
C GLU A 349 -25.86 28.18 -10.03
N LYS A 350 -26.71 29.18 -10.35
CA LYS A 350 -27.43 29.30 -11.63
C LYS A 350 -26.55 29.28 -12.89
N ASN A 351 -25.28 29.68 -12.78
CA ASN A 351 -24.35 29.72 -13.91
C ASN A 351 -23.57 28.41 -14.12
N GLY A 352 -23.83 27.36 -13.33
CA GLY A 352 -23.12 26.08 -13.45
C GLY A 352 -21.70 26.07 -12.85
N ASN A 353 -21.24 27.21 -12.32
CA ASN A 353 -19.83 27.40 -11.94
C ASN A 353 -19.44 26.80 -10.59
N LYS A 354 -20.40 26.38 -9.76
CA LYS A 354 -20.12 25.76 -8.45
C LYS A 354 -20.93 24.50 -8.26
N ARG A 355 -20.21 23.48 -7.81
CA ARG A 355 -20.73 22.16 -7.45
C ARG A 355 -20.56 21.93 -5.96
N SER A 356 -21.47 21.15 -5.41
CA SER A 356 -21.37 20.65 -4.04
C SER A 356 -20.17 19.70 -3.89
N SER A 357 -19.97 19.18 -2.68
CA SER A 357 -19.12 18.02 -2.44
C SER A 357 -19.59 16.82 -3.27
N ASP A 358 -18.69 15.86 -3.48
CA ASP A 358 -18.97 14.67 -4.29
C ASP A 358 -20.18 13.86 -3.79
N LEU A 359 -20.32 13.72 -2.46
CA LEU A 359 -21.43 12.98 -1.87
C LEU A 359 -21.73 13.35 -0.42
N TYR A 360 -23.00 13.20 -0.03
CA TYR A 360 -23.47 13.35 1.35
C TYR A 360 -24.29 12.16 1.83
N ILE A 361 -24.21 11.91 3.13
CA ILE A 361 -25.07 10.95 3.83
C ILE A 361 -25.81 11.69 4.96
N LYS A 362 -27.14 11.75 4.87
CA LYS A 362 -28.00 12.42 5.86
C LYS A 362 -28.81 11.40 6.66
N GLU A 363 -28.96 11.63 7.96
CA GLU A 363 -29.86 10.90 8.85
C GLU A 363 -30.36 11.83 9.94
N GLY A 364 -31.66 12.17 9.91
CA GLY A 364 -32.24 13.14 10.84
C GLY A 364 -31.49 14.48 10.83
N ASN A 365 -30.91 14.84 11.97
CA ASN A 365 -30.13 16.07 12.15
C ASN A 365 -28.62 15.90 11.88
N ASN A 366 -28.19 14.71 11.45
CA ASN A 366 -26.80 14.38 11.19
C ASN A 366 -26.50 14.39 9.69
N LEU A 367 -25.34 14.93 9.32
CA LEU A 367 -24.84 15.00 7.95
C LEU A 367 -23.38 14.53 7.92
N ILE A 368 -23.06 13.67 6.95
CA ILE A 368 -21.68 13.38 6.55
C ILE A 368 -21.46 14.03 5.20
N ILE A 369 -20.43 14.86 5.11
CA ILE A 369 -19.92 15.44 3.87
C ILE A 369 -18.71 14.61 3.45
N ILE A 370 -18.68 14.11 2.22
CA ILE A 370 -17.60 13.28 1.71
C ILE A 370 -17.04 13.92 0.44
N GLU A 371 -15.75 14.23 0.48
CA GLU A 371 -14.95 14.77 -0.62
C GLU A 371 -13.95 13.70 -1.04
N VAL A 372 -13.94 13.34 -2.32
CA VAL A 372 -13.23 12.21 -2.89
C VAL A 372 -12.11 12.71 -3.79
N LYS A 373 -10.89 12.27 -3.50
CA LYS A 373 -9.72 12.55 -4.33
C LYS A 373 -9.01 11.26 -4.67
N ASN A 374 -8.82 11.00 -5.96
CA ASN A 374 -7.91 9.96 -6.41
C ASN A 374 -6.44 10.43 -6.27
N ALA A 375 -6.03 10.72 -5.04
CA ALA A 375 -4.74 11.26 -4.68
C ALA A 375 -4.06 10.41 -3.60
N LYS A 376 -2.73 10.54 -3.53
CA LYS A 376 -1.88 9.86 -2.55
C LYS A 376 -0.70 10.76 -2.16
N PRO A 377 -0.09 10.53 -0.99
CA PRO A 377 1.16 11.16 -0.60
C PRO A 377 2.27 10.90 -1.62
N THR A 378 3.16 11.87 -1.81
CA THR A 378 4.26 11.78 -2.76
C THR A 378 5.36 10.84 -2.28
N VAL A 379 6.17 10.31 -3.21
CA VAL A 379 7.38 9.51 -2.90
C VAL A 379 8.32 10.25 -1.94
N LYS A 380 8.40 11.58 -2.07
CA LYS A 380 9.20 12.42 -1.17
C LYS A 380 8.68 12.38 0.27
N THR A 381 7.37 12.38 0.44
CA THR A 381 6.70 12.22 1.74
C THR A 381 6.84 10.80 2.29
N THR A 382 6.57 9.77 1.48
CA THR A 382 6.51 8.37 1.95
C THR A 382 7.88 7.75 2.19
N TYR A 383 8.87 8.03 1.35
CA TYR A 383 10.17 7.34 1.35
C TYR A 383 11.37 8.25 1.63
N GLN A 384 11.29 9.56 1.37
CA GLN A 384 12.42 10.47 1.61
C GLN A 384 12.28 11.27 2.90
N GLY A 385 11.08 11.29 3.51
CA GLY A 385 10.83 12.02 4.74
C GLY A 385 10.98 13.54 4.61
N ASP A 386 10.82 14.07 3.39
CA ASP A 386 11.02 15.49 3.08
C ASP A 386 9.94 16.36 3.74
N GLU A 387 10.33 17.17 4.73
CA GLU A 387 9.38 17.95 5.55
C GLU A 387 8.53 18.92 4.72
N GLU A 388 9.10 19.54 3.68
CA GLU A 388 8.34 20.42 2.78
C GLU A 388 7.27 19.66 2.00
N SER A 389 7.61 18.48 1.47
CA SER A 389 6.63 17.61 0.80
C SER A 389 5.57 17.08 1.76
N ILE A 390 5.94 16.73 3.00
CA ILE A 390 4.99 16.32 4.04
C ILE A 390 3.97 17.43 4.28
N ASN A 391 4.41 18.67 4.47
CA ASN A 391 3.51 19.80 4.71
C ASN A 391 2.63 20.10 3.48
N ARG A 392 3.18 20.02 2.26
CA ARG A 392 2.41 20.20 1.02
C ARG A 392 1.34 19.12 0.85
N ASP A 393 1.67 17.87 1.13
CA ASP A 393 0.72 16.76 1.05
C ASP A 393 -0.36 16.86 2.13
N LEU A 394 -0.02 17.28 3.36
CA LEU A 394 -1.01 17.58 4.41
C LEU A 394 -2.01 18.65 3.96
N GLN A 395 -1.51 19.72 3.35
CA GLN A 395 -2.34 20.81 2.84
C GLN A 395 -3.25 20.32 1.71
N LYS A 396 -2.70 19.55 0.76
CA LYS A 396 -3.43 19.09 -0.44
C LYS A 396 -4.45 17.99 -0.13
N LEU A 397 -4.10 17.03 0.72
CA LEU A 397 -4.88 15.81 0.93
C LEU A 397 -5.85 15.90 2.12
N PHE A 398 -5.67 16.87 3.02
CA PHE A 398 -6.49 16.96 4.24
C PHE A 398 -7.03 18.37 4.51
N ILE A 399 -6.14 19.36 4.68
CA ILE A 399 -6.56 20.69 5.16
C ILE A 399 -7.38 21.45 4.11
N SER A 400 -6.87 21.57 2.87
CA SER A 400 -7.55 22.32 1.82
C SER A 400 -8.91 21.70 1.44
N PRO A 401 -9.03 20.37 1.23
CA PRO A 401 -10.33 19.75 0.98
C PRO A 401 -11.33 20.02 2.12
N LEU A 402 -10.90 19.87 3.38
CA LEU A 402 -11.76 20.11 4.55
C LEU A 402 -12.32 21.56 4.58
N LEU A 403 -11.47 22.56 4.33
CA LEU A 403 -11.89 23.96 4.28
C LEU A 403 -12.74 24.29 3.04
N GLN A 404 -12.47 23.62 1.91
CA GLN A 404 -13.27 23.75 0.69
C GLN A 404 -14.69 23.25 0.91
N GLU A 405 -14.86 22.09 1.54
CA GLU A 405 -16.18 21.50 1.80
C GLU A 405 -17.00 22.30 2.79
N ASP A 406 -16.38 22.79 3.86
CA ASP A 406 -17.05 23.67 4.80
C ASP A 406 -17.50 24.98 4.14
N LYS A 407 -16.68 25.54 3.24
CA LYS A 407 -17.03 26.72 2.45
C LYS A 407 -18.18 26.44 1.48
N ALA A 408 -18.17 25.30 0.79
CA ALA A 408 -19.24 24.88 -0.11
C ALA A 408 -20.55 24.69 0.65
N TYR A 409 -20.51 24.01 1.79
CA TYR A 409 -21.67 23.85 2.69
C TYR A 409 -22.25 25.19 3.13
N LYS A 410 -21.41 26.12 3.63
CA LYS A 410 -21.82 27.48 4.00
C LYS A 410 -22.44 28.24 2.82
N ALA A 411 -21.91 28.06 1.61
CA ALA A 411 -22.47 28.68 0.41
C ALA A 411 -23.84 28.09 0.03
N ILE A 412 -24.01 26.77 0.14
CA ILE A 412 -25.28 26.09 -0.15
C ILE A 412 -26.37 26.55 0.83
N LEU A 413 -26.06 26.71 2.12
CA LEU A 413 -27.00 27.24 3.12
C LEU A 413 -27.47 28.67 2.80
N ASN A 414 -26.69 29.43 2.04
CA ASN A 414 -27.03 30.79 1.60
C ASN A 414 -27.60 30.84 0.17
N SER A 415 -27.91 29.67 -0.41
CA SER A 415 -28.46 29.54 -1.76
C SER A 415 -29.89 29.02 -1.74
N ASN A 416 -30.51 28.92 -2.92
CA ASN A 416 -31.83 28.29 -3.08
C ASN A 416 -31.83 26.79 -2.75
N PHE A 417 -30.67 26.17 -2.56
CA PHE A 417 -30.51 24.75 -2.23
C PHE A 417 -30.39 24.50 -0.72
N ARG A 418 -30.62 25.52 0.13
CA ARG A 418 -30.55 25.39 1.59
C ARG A 418 -31.40 24.23 2.13
N GLU A 419 -32.58 24.01 1.56
CA GLU A 419 -33.55 23.01 1.99
C GLU A 419 -33.00 21.57 1.98
N VAL A 420 -31.99 21.29 1.15
CA VAL A 420 -31.28 20.00 1.10
C VAL A 420 -30.73 19.63 2.50
N PHE A 421 -30.27 20.64 3.26
CA PHE A 421 -29.65 20.46 4.57
C PHE A 421 -30.52 20.94 5.73
N ASP A 422 -31.84 21.06 5.54
CA ASP A 422 -32.75 21.44 6.62
C ASP A 422 -32.67 20.47 7.81
N GLY A 423 -32.66 21.05 9.01
CA GLY A 423 -32.58 20.33 10.28
C GLY A 423 -31.19 19.83 10.68
N VAL A 424 -30.15 20.05 9.87
CA VAL A 424 -28.79 19.56 10.17
C VAL A 424 -28.15 20.37 11.29
N THR A 425 -27.81 19.71 12.40
CA THR A 425 -27.12 20.30 13.57
C THR A 425 -25.82 19.59 13.95
N ASN A 426 -25.52 18.45 13.31
CA ASN A 426 -24.29 17.70 13.49
C ASN A 426 -23.69 17.35 12.13
N ILE A 427 -22.46 17.81 11.88
CA ILE A 427 -21.76 17.60 10.61
C ILE A 427 -20.46 16.86 10.86
N TYR A 428 -20.17 15.88 10.01
CA TYR A 428 -18.88 15.21 9.94
C TYR A 428 -18.33 15.37 8.53
N ILE A 429 -17.06 15.74 8.40
CA ILE A 429 -16.43 15.90 7.09
C ILE A 429 -15.39 14.79 6.89
N ILE A 430 -15.53 14.01 5.84
CA ILE A 430 -14.59 12.95 5.46
C ILE A 430 -13.89 13.39 4.18
N THR A 431 -12.59 13.60 4.29
CA THR A 431 -11.70 13.70 3.14
C THR A 431 -11.25 12.28 2.79
N LEU A 432 -11.68 11.79 1.63
CA LEU A 432 -11.39 10.45 1.14
C LEU A 432 -10.31 10.52 0.08
N ASN A 433 -9.18 9.88 0.35
CA ASN A 433 -8.08 9.76 -0.60
C ASN A 433 -7.88 8.29 -0.99
N ASN A 434 -7.23 8.04 -2.13
CA ASN A 434 -6.79 6.68 -2.47
C ASN A 434 -5.83 6.15 -1.38
N GLU A 435 -4.90 7.00 -0.95
CA GLU A 435 -4.05 6.77 0.22
C GLU A 435 -4.06 8.02 1.10
N ASN A 436 -4.24 7.85 2.42
CA ASN A 436 -4.22 8.95 3.38
C ASN A 436 -2.83 9.14 3.99
N ILE A 437 -2.66 10.26 4.69
CA ILE A 437 -1.50 10.47 5.55
C ILE A 437 -1.78 9.78 6.88
N PRO A 438 -0.95 8.80 7.31
CA PRO A 438 -1.14 8.10 8.56
C PRO A 438 -1.24 9.04 9.76
N PRO A 439 -1.99 8.66 10.80
CA PRO A 439 -2.23 9.50 11.97
C PRO A 439 -1.04 9.61 12.91
N VAL A 440 -0.06 10.43 12.53
CA VAL A 440 1.01 10.89 13.40
C VAL A 440 0.53 12.14 14.14
N TRP A 441 0.53 12.11 15.47
CA TRP A 441 -0.07 13.17 16.30
C TRP A 441 0.48 14.56 15.98
N SER A 442 1.80 14.71 15.87
CA SER A 442 2.44 16.00 15.56
C SER A 442 2.04 16.57 14.18
N LEU A 443 1.66 15.72 13.22
CA LEU A 443 1.14 16.15 11.93
C LEU A 443 -0.33 16.52 12.00
N TYR A 444 -1.14 15.75 12.73
CA TYR A 444 -2.55 16.07 12.94
C TYR A 444 -2.75 17.30 13.83
N ASP A 445 -1.88 17.56 14.80
CA ASP A 445 -1.89 18.80 15.60
C ASP A 445 -1.74 20.04 14.70
N LYS A 446 -0.91 19.96 13.65
CA LYS A 446 -0.85 21.02 12.62
C LYS A 446 -2.20 21.19 11.91
N VAL A 447 -2.86 20.09 11.55
CA VAL A 447 -4.19 20.11 10.92
C VAL A 447 -5.21 20.78 11.85
N TYR A 448 -5.27 20.36 13.13
CA TYR A 448 -6.18 20.94 14.12
C TYR A 448 -5.97 22.44 14.26
N LYS A 449 -4.72 22.89 14.42
CA LYS A 449 -4.37 24.32 14.50
C LYS A 449 -4.76 25.10 13.26
N GLU A 450 -4.59 24.50 12.08
CA GLU A 450 -4.94 25.14 10.81
C GLU A 450 -6.44 25.26 10.57
N VAL A 451 -7.27 24.42 11.18
CA VAL A 451 -8.73 24.44 10.98
C VAL A 451 -9.49 25.04 12.17
N ASP A 452 -8.79 25.29 13.27
CA ASP A 452 -9.38 25.84 14.50
C ASP A 452 -10.11 27.16 14.23
N GLY A 453 -11.35 27.25 14.72
CA GLY A 453 -12.24 28.39 14.52
C GLY A 453 -12.67 28.67 13.06
N LYS A 454 -12.21 27.91 12.05
CA LYS A 454 -12.54 28.16 10.63
C LYS A 454 -13.79 27.39 10.17
N LEU A 455 -14.04 26.22 10.74
CA LEU A 455 -15.15 25.34 10.36
C LEU A 455 -16.50 25.84 10.91
N HIS A 456 -17.59 25.44 10.28
CA HIS A 456 -18.95 25.75 10.73
C HIS A 456 -19.21 25.20 12.14
N PRO A 457 -19.94 25.92 13.02
CA PRO A 457 -20.17 25.49 14.41
C PRO A 457 -20.86 24.13 14.59
N ASN A 458 -21.56 23.66 13.57
CA ASN A 458 -22.21 22.34 13.57
C ASN A 458 -21.23 21.19 13.24
N VAL A 459 -19.99 21.47 12.83
CA VAL A 459 -18.98 20.44 12.58
C VAL A 459 -18.53 19.83 13.90
N ARG A 460 -18.79 18.53 14.06
CA ARG A 460 -18.48 17.73 15.25
C ARG A 460 -17.17 16.96 15.13
N GLY A 461 -16.74 16.68 13.90
CA GLY A 461 -15.50 15.96 13.63
C GLY A 461 -15.14 15.95 12.16
N PHE A 462 -13.86 15.70 11.88
CA PHE A 462 -13.35 15.56 10.53
C PHE A 462 -12.34 14.43 10.45
N PHE A 463 -12.25 13.79 9.29
CA PHE A 463 -11.46 12.58 9.09
C PHE A 463 -10.74 12.59 7.74
N ASN A 464 -9.58 11.93 7.69
CA ASN A 464 -8.85 11.64 6.47
C ASN A 464 -8.77 10.12 6.29
N PHE A 465 -9.64 9.58 5.44
CA PHE A 465 -9.72 8.14 5.20
C PHE A 465 -8.96 7.77 3.92
N SER A 466 -8.28 6.63 3.96
CA SER A 466 -7.93 5.93 2.72
C SER A 466 -9.14 5.20 2.14
N ILE A 467 -9.06 4.76 0.89
CA ILE A 467 -10.10 3.92 0.30
C ILE A 467 -10.29 2.60 1.06
N ASP A 468 -9.21 2.03 1.61
CA ASP A 468 -9.30 0.83 2.46
C ASP A 468 -10.19 1.05 3.69
N GLU A 469 -10.01 2.19 4.36
CA GLU A 469 -10.80 2.55 5.54
C GLU A 469 -12.24 2.85 5.17
N PHE A 470 -12.44 3.52 4.04
CA PHE A 470 -13.77 3.87 3.56
C PHE A 470 -14.60 2.65 3.15
N GLU A 471 -13.99 1.64 2.53
CA GLU A 471 -14.65 0.36 2.23
C GLU A 471 -15.15 -0.34 3.50
N VAL A 472 -14.38 -0.27 4.59
CA VAL A 472 -14.77 -0.79 5.90
C VAL A 472 -15.84 0.10 6.54
N PHE A 473 -15.73 1.42 6.41
CA PHE A 473 -16.74 2.37 6.86
C PHE A 473 -18.10 2.09 6.21
N CYS A 474 -18.13 1.82 4.92
CA CYS A 474 -19.32 1.41 4.18
C CYS A 474 -19.94 0.10 4.71
N ASN A 475 -19.13 -0.88 5.15
CA ASN A 475 -19.66 -2.05 5.87
C ASN A 475 -20.34 -1.67 7.19
N LEU A 476 -19.86 -0.65 7.90
CA LEU A 476 -20.49 -0.20 9.15
C LEU A 476 -21.87 0.44 8.90
N ILE A 477 -22.06 1.11 7.76
CA ILE A 477 -23.35 1.70 7.34
C ILE A 477 -24.44 0.62 7.22
N THR A 478 -24.10 -0.58 6.73
CA THR A 478 -25.08 -1.66 6.54
C THR A 478 -25.60 -2.25 7.86
N ARG A 479 -24.96 -1.93 8.98
CA ARG A 479 -25.29 -2.48 10.31
C ARG A 479 -26.49 -1.76 10.94
N ARG A 480 -27.06 -2.38 11.98
CA ARG A 480 -28.19 -1.83 12.76
C ARG A 480 -27.80 -0.66 13.68
N ARG A 481 -26.49 -0.40 13.87
CA ARG A 481 -26.02 0.69 14.73
C ARG A 481 -25.77 1.93 13.87
N PRO A 482 -26.22 3.12 14.29
CA PRO A 482 -25.99 4.35 13.53
C PRO A 482 -24.51 4.61 13.30
N ILE A 483 -24.13 4.93 12.07
CA ILE A 483 -22.74 5.21 11.68
C ILE A 483 -22.18 6.42 12.44
N PHE A 484 -23.05 7.40 12.72
CA PHE A 484 -22.72 8.58 13.53
C PHE A 484 -22.27 8.24 14.94
N ARG A 485 -22.67 7.09 15.52
CA ARG A 485 -22.11 6.64 16.81
C ARG A 485 -20.65 6.24 16.70
N VAL A 486 -20.26 5.65 15.57
CA VAL A 486 -18.86 5.30 15.30
C VAL A 486 -18.02 6.57 15.12
N LEU A 487 -18.52 7.54 14.35
CA LEU A 487 -17.82 8.82 14.16
C LEU A 487 -17.69 9.60 15.47
N ASN A 488 -18.74 9.68 16.28
CA ASN A 488 -18.68 10.27 17.62
C ASN A 488 -17.64 9.57 18.50
N HIS A 489 -17.59 8.23 18.45
CA HIS A 489 -16.59 7.48 19.20
C HIS A 489 -15.18 7.85 18.75
N LEU A 490 -14.91 7.89 17.43
CA LEU A 490 -13.61 8.30 16.90
C LEU A 490 -13.20 9.71 17.37
N VAL A 491 -14.12 10.67 17.35
CA VAL A 491 -13.86 12.03 17.87
C VAL A 491 -13.55 12.01 19.37
N SER A 492 -14.23 11.17 20.14
CA SER A 492 -14.02 11.06 21.60
C SER A 492 -12.70 10.37 21.98
N LEU A 493 -12.05 9.68 21.05
CA LEU A 493 -10.80 8.98 21.35
C LEU A 493 -9.73 10.00 21.70
N LYS A 494 -9.04 9.75 22.83
CA LYS A 494 -7.91 10.58 23.26
C LYS A 494 -6.67 10.43 22.36
N ASN A 495 -6.73 9.51 21.39
CA ASN A 495 -5.66 9.15 20.49
C ASN A 495 -6.19 9.09 19.06
N ILE A 496 -5.41 9.59 18.12
CA ILE A 496 -5.72 9.46 16.70
C ILE A 496 -5.30 8.07 16.28
N SER A 497 -6.23 7.32 15.68
CA SER A 497 -6.01 5.96 15.23
C SER A 497 -6.76 5.77 13.92
N PRO A 498 -6.21 5.01 12.94
CA PRO A 498 -6.98 4.61 11.77
C PRO A 498 -8.25 3.88 12.20
N LEU A 499 -9.33 4.02 11.43
CA LEU A 499 -10.62 3.37 11.70
C LEU A 499 -10.45 1.85 11.83
N ILE A 500 -9.69 1.25 10.92
CA ILE A 500 -9.43 -0.19 10.89
C ILE A 500 -8.75 -0.67 12.18
N ASP A 501 -7.76 0.09 12.67
CA ASP A 501 -7.02 -0.27 13.87
C ASP A 501 -7.85 -0.06 15.14
N MET A 502 -8.68 0.99 15.17
CA MET A 502 -9.68 1.16 16.23
C MET A 502 -10.63 -0.05 16.28
N LEU A 503 -11.18 -0.48 15.13
CA LEU A 503 -12.06 -1.65 15.06
C LEU A 503 -11.35 -2.92 15.57
N ARG A 504 -10.12 -3.18 15.12
CA ARG A 504 -9.32 -4.32 15.58
C ARG A 504 -9.07 -4.29 17.08
N SER A 505 -8.68 -3.15 17.63
CA SER A 505 -8.43 -2.99 19.07
C SER A 505 -9.69 -3.18 19.92
N SER A 506 -10.87 -2.92 19.33
CA SER A 506 -12.18 -3.12 19.94
C SER A 506 -12.76 -4.51 19.67
N SER A 507 -11.98 -5.44 19.11
CA SER A 507 -12.40 -6.78 18.69
C SER A 507 -13.61 -6.76 17.74
N LEU A 508 -13.80 -5.67 17.00
CA LEU A 508 -14.84 -5.53 16.01
C LEU A 508 -14.35 -6.06 14.66
N PRO A 509 -15.18 -6.80 13.92
CA PRO A 509 -14.75 -7.39 12.66
C PRO A 509 -14.61 -6.31 11.59
N VAL A 510 -13.44 -6.30 10.95
CA VAL A 510 -13.11 -5.56 9.72
C VAL A 510 -13.58 -6.41 8.55
N LYS A 511 -14.66 -5.99 7.87
CA LYS A 511 -15.34 -6.77 6.84
C LYS A 511 -15.65 -5.92 5.63
N ARG A 512 -15.65 -6.55 4.46
CA ARG A 512 -16.22 -6.01 3.20
C ARG A 512 -17.73 -5.97 3.26
N THR A 513 -18.36 -5.10 2.49
CA THR A 513 -19.80 -5.19 2.19
C THR A 513 -20.10 -6.44 1.37
N GLU A 514 -21.37 -6.86 1.31
CA GLU A 514 -21.77 -7.98 0.45
C GLU A 514 -21.52 -7.67 -1.03
N TRP A 515 -21.75 -6.43 -1.43
CA TRP A 515 -21.47 -5.97 -2.79
C TRP A 515 -19.99 -6.09 -3.15
N LEU A 516 -19.08 -5.65 -2.26
CA LEU A 516 -17.63 -5.81 -2.48
C LEU A 516 -17.22 -7.28 -2.57
N ASN A 517 -17.80 -8.15 -1.74
CA ASN A 517 -17.52 -9.59 -1.84
C ASN A 517 -17.97 -10.18 -3.19
N LEU A 518 -19.13 -9.76 -3.71
CA LEU A 518 -19.61 -10.20 -5.02
C LEU A 518 -18.68 -9.71 -6.14
N GLN A 519 -18.35 -8.42 -6.16
CA GLN A 519 -17.45 -7.85 -7.16
C GLN A 519 -16.05 -8.45 -7.12
N LEU A 520 -15.55 -8.79 -5.92
CA LEU A 520 -14.27 -9.46 -5.75
C LEU A 520 -14.31 -10.87 -6.36
N LYS A 521 -15.39 -11.62 -6.09
CA LYS A 521 -15.58 -12.95 -6.66
C LYS A 521 -15.64 -12.92 -8.19
N GLU A 522 -16.36 -11.95 -8.76
CA GLU A 522 -16.45 -11.76 -10.22
C GLU A 522 -15.09 -11.39 -10.83
N SER A 523 -14.38 -10.45 -10.21
CA SER A 523 -13.05 -10.02 -10.67
C SER A 523 -12.03 -11.17 -10.62
N LEU A 524 -11.98 -11.89 -9.49
CA LEU A 524 -11.10 -13.05 -9.33
C LEU A 524 -11.46 -14.18 -10.29
N SER A 525 -12.75 -14.44 -10.54
CA SER A 525 -13.14 -15.46 -11.50
C SER A 525 -12.62 -15.17 -12.90
N GLN A 526 -12.69 -13.91 -13.36
CA GLN A 526 -12.13 -13.51 -14.65
C GLN A 526 -10.60 -13.64 -14.68
N ILE A 527 -9.92 -13.22 -13.61
CA ILE A 527 -8.46 -13.32 -13.48
C ILE A 527 -7.98 -14.78 -13.46
N ILE A 528 -8.64 -15.64 -12.69
CA ILE A 528 -8.29 -17.06 -12.53
C ILE A 528 -8.50 -17.80 -13.86
N ASN A 529 -9.59 -17.52 -14.58
CA ASN A 529 -9.88 -18.14 -15.87
C ASN A 529 -8.79 -17.86 -16.93
N MET A 530 -8.10 -16.72 -16.85
CA MET A 530 -6.96 -16.41 -17.72
C MET A 530 -5.69 -17.17 -17.30
N ASN A 531 -5.44 -17.27 -15.99
CA ASN A 531 -4.26 -17.93 -15.43
C ASN A 531 -4.29 -19.46 -15.55
N PHE A 532 -5.47 -20.06 -15.41
CA PHE A 532 -5.62 -21.52 -15.38
C PHE A 532 -6.63 -21.92 -16.43
N LYS A 533 -6.18 -22.63 -17.48
CA LYS A 533 -7.11 -23.32 -18.37
C LYS A 533 -7.97 -24.26 -17.53
N MET A 534 -9.27 -24.00 -17.44
CA MET A 534 -10.19 -24.98 -16.88
C MET A 534 -10.15 -26.22 -17.78
N LYS A 535 -9.49 -27.29 -17.34
CA LYS A 535 -9.78 -28.63 -17.84
C LYS A 535 -11.20 -28.96 -17.37
N ASP A 536 -12.14 -28.98 -18.30
CA ASP A 536 -13.44 -29.65 -18.17
C ASP A 536 -14.15 -29.45 -16.82
N GLY A 537 -14.58 -28.21 -16.55
CA GLY A 537 -15.71 -27.95 -15.65
C GLY A 537 -15.56 -28.35 -14.17
N LYS A 538 -14.35 -28.62 -13.67
CA LYS A 538 -14.10 -28.81 -12.24
C LYS A 538 -13.01 -27.87 -11.76
N GLY A 539 -13.43 -26.81 -11.07
CA GLY A 539 -12.54 -25.88 -10.39
C GLY A 539 -11.82 -26.55 -9.21
N LEU A 540 -10.65 -25.98 -8.88
CA LEU A 540 -9.90 -26.25 -7.64
C LEU A 540 -10.76 -26.05 -6.39
#